data_AF-A0A7X5TG92-F1
#
_entry.id   AF-A0A7X5TG92-F1
#
_cell.length_a   1.000
_cell.length_b   1.000
_cell.length_c   1.000
_cell.angle_alpha   90.00
_cell.angle_beta   90.00
_cell.angle_gamma   90.00
#
_symmetry.space_group_name_H-M   'P 1'
#
loop_
_entity.id
_entity.type
_entity.pdbx_description
1 polymer ?
#
loop_
_entity_poly.entity_id
_entity_poly.type
_entity_poly.pdbx_seq_one_letter_code
_entity_poly.pdbx_strand_id
1 'polypeptide(L)'
;MKIISRKTPKIYHETGLSSFLEIPPHDPEGMKKAEDQLAGRKYWRKEISDLLLTYNQSIGNDAVAFQKIQELQNDNTYCVFTGQQLGFMSGPAYTILKGIACLLLAREANAVPIFWLATEDHDVGEIDHTYLLDTLGNLSKFHLSLPKDGRFVEELFLTTKHFKVINEFLEAVELPDLIKDLSGETSYTKMMVHIMVRLFSGTGLVFVEPYILRNLASSFFQKEISECDEIMKVLQNTTQKFVEAGGKGALDVSEGTNLFLKMEGKFRCKIHRDGDGFHVGREKFSKEELLIIVESEPERFSTNAAARPLLQSTLFPTLAYVAGPTELTYYHQ
;
A
#
# COMPACT_ATOMS: atom_id res chain seq x y z
N MET A 1 -17.79 -2.76 -30.26
CA MET A 1 -18.28 -2.14 -29.01
C MET A 1 -18.06 -3.14 -27.89
N LYS A 2 -16.99 -3.04 -27.09
CA LYS A 2 -16.84 -3.88 -25.90
C LYS A 2 -17.84 -3.37 -24.87
N ILE A 3 -18.90 -4.13 -24.60
CA ILE A 3 -19.82 -3.84 -23.50
C ILE A 3 -18.95 -3.89 -22.24
N ILE A 4 -18.71 -2.72 -21.64
CA ILE A 4 -18.11 -2.65 -20.31
C ILE A 4 -19.13 -3.35 -19.41
N SER A 5 -18.78 -4.54 -18.93
CA SER A 5 -19.56 -5.25 -17.92
C SER A 5 -19.79 -4.27 -16.76
N ARG A 6 -21.04 -3.86 -16.59
CA ARG A 6 -21.45 -3.04 -15.43
C ARG A 6 -21.24 -3.94 -14.21
N LYS A 7 -20.15 -3.73 -13.49
CA LYS A 7 -20.00 -4.31 -12.16
C LYS A 7 -21.15 -3.75 -11.32
N THR A 8 -22.02 -4.61 -10.81
CA THR A 8 -23.06 -4.20 -9.87
C THR A 8 -22.36 -3.59 -8.65
N PRO A 9 -22.63 -2.32 -8.29
CA PRO A 9 -22.08 -1.74 -7.07
C PRO A 9 -22.54 -2.61 -5.90
N LYS A 10 -21.59 -3.22 -5.20
CA LYS A 10 -21.86 -3.99 -3.99
C LYS A 10 -21.52 -3.10 -2.82
N ILE A 11 -22.54 -2.61 -2.13
CA ILE A 11 -22.36 -2.13 -0.76
C ILE A 11 -21.98 -3.37 0.06
N TYR A 12 -21.06 -3.23 1.01
CA TYR A 12 -20.79 -4.33 1.91
C TYR A 12 -22.10 -4.71 2.62
N HIS A 13 -22.45 -5.98 2.55
CA HIS A 13 -23.56 -6.54 3.28
C HIS A 13 -22.97 -7.65 4.14
N GLU A 14 -23.39 -7.73 5.40
CA GLU A 14 -23.06 -8.88 6.23
C GLU A 14 -23.51 -10.15 5.50
N THR A 15 -22.54 -10.97 5.14
CA THR A 15 -22.76 -12.29 4.53
C THR A 15 -22.23 -13.36 5.48
N GLY A 16 -22.46 -14.65 5.16
CA GLY A 16 -21.79 -15.74 5.87
C GLY A 16 -20.25 -15.64 5.84
N LEU A 17 -19.69 -14.93 4.85
CA LEU A 17 -18.26 -14.71 4.71
C LEU A 17 -17.70 -13.73 5.75
N SER A 18 -18.54 -12.95 6.44
CA SER A 18 -18.07 -11.99 7.48
C SER A 18 -17.36 -12.69 8.64
N SER A 19 -17.62 -13.98 8.85
CA SER A 19 -16.93 -14.82 9.85
C SER A 19 -15.43 -15.01 9.59
N PHE A 20 -14.96 -14.69 8.38
CA PHE A 20 -13.55 -14.68 8.03
C PHE A 20 -12.85 -13.36 8.38
N LEU A 21 -13.59 -12.35 8.83
CA LEU A 21 -13.05 -11.12 9.39
C LEU A 21 -13.19 -11.20 10.90
N GLU A 22 -12.08 -10.99 11.62
CA GLU A 22 -12.12 -10.99 13.09
C GLU A 22 -13.03 -9.88 13.63
N ILE A 23 -13.01 -8.71 12.97
CA ILE A 23 -13.94 -7.61 13.21
C ILE A 23 -14.53 -7.19 11.85
N PRO A 24 -15.80 -7.55 11.55
CA PRO A 24 -16.40 -7.21 10.28
C PRO A 24 -16.76 -5.72 10.17
N PRO A 25 -16.82 -5.15 8.95
CA PRO A 25 -17.32 -3.81 8.73
C PRO A 25 -18.73 -3.64 9.33
N HIS A 26 -18.97 -2.49 9.96
CA HIS A 26 -20.23 -2.12 10.62
C HIS A 26 -20.59 -2.87 11.90
N ASP A 27 -19.69 -3.69 12.46
CA ASP A 27 -19.85 -4.19 13.84
C ASP A 27 -20.03 -2.98 14.80
N PRO A 28 -21.17 -2.85 15.50
CA PRO A 28 -21.42 -1.71 16.40
C PRO A 28 -20.40 -1.59 17.54
N GLU A 29 -19.74 -2.69 17.92
CA GLU A 29 -18.68 -2.72 18.92
C GLU A 29 -17.28 -2.85 18.30
N GLY A 30 -17.17 -2.72 16.97
CA GLY A 30 -15.93 -2.98 16.23
C GLY A 30 -14.75 -2.13 16.69
N MET A 31 -14.97 -0.84 16.94
CA MET A 31 -13.91 0.05 17.44
C MET A 31 -13.38 -0.39 18.80
N LYS A 32 -14.28 -0.69 19.74
CA LYS A 32 -13.90 -1.14 21.07
C LYS A 32 -13.15 -2.48 21.02
N LYS A 33 -13.62 -3.43 20.22
CA LYS A 33 -12.95 -4.72 20.02
C LYS A 33 -11.53 -4.53 19.46
N ALA A 34 -11.36 -3.61 18.52
CA ALA A 34 -10.05 -3.28 17.96
C ALA A 34 -9.14 -2.62 19.01
N GLU A 35 -9.64 -1.67 19.81
CA GLU A 35 -8.88 -1.09 20.92
C GLU A 35 -8.43 -2.15 21.94
N ASP A 36 -9.33 -3.06 22.33
CA ASP A 36 -9.05 -4.16 23.26
C ASP A 36 -7.98 -5.11 22.71
N GLN A 37 -7.98 -5.40 21.39
CA GLN A 37 -6.96 -6.22 20.74
C GLN A 37 -5.58 -5.55 20.67
N LEU A 38 -5.56 -4.22 20.58
CA LEU A 38 -4.35 -3.41 20.50
C LEU A 38 -3.80 -3.08 21.89
N ALA A 39 -4.64 -3.12 22.93
CA ALA A 39 -4.27 -2.82 24.29
C ALA A 39 -3.09 -3.69 24.76
N GLY A 40 -2.07 -3.05 25.33
CA GLY A 40 -0.89 -3.72 25.86
C GLY A 40 0.14 -4.17 24.81
N ARG A 41 -0.14 -4.05 23.50
CA ARG A 41 0.88 -4.24 22.46
C ARG A 41 1.89 -3.10 22.51
N LYS A 42 3.16 -3.43 22.23
CA LYS A 42 4.25 -2.46 22.15
C LYS A 42 4.57 -2.16 20.70
N TYR A 43 4.79 -0.89 20.41
CA TYR A 43 5.11 -0.39 19.08
C TYR A 43 6.34 0.52 19.15
N TRP A 44 7.08 0.62 18.05
CA TRP A 44 8.18 1.58 17.87
C TRP A 44 7.66 2.99 17.61
N ARG A 45 6.83 3.50 18.53
CA ARG A 45 6.06 4.75 18.34
C ARG A 45 6.96 5.93 18.00
N LYS A 46 8.08 6.07 18.72
CA LYS A 46 9.04 7.17 18.52
C LYS A 46 9.74 7.03 17.17
N GLU A 47 10.29 5.87 16.86
CA GLU A 47 11.03 5.62 15.62
C GLU A 47 10.13 5.79 14.40
N ILE A 48 8.89 5.28 14.46
CA ILE A 48 7.89 5.46 13.41
C ILE A 48 7.54 6.94 13.24
N SER A 49 7.30 7.67 14.34
CA SER A 49 7.02 9.11 14.30
C SER A 49 8.17 9.88 13.65
N ASP A 50 9.42 9.57 14.00
CA ASP A 50 10.61 10.21 13.44
C ASP A 50 10.77 9.92 11.93
N LEU A 51 10.55 8.66 11.52
CA LEU A 51 10.59 8.25 10.11
C LEU A 51 9.49 8.93 9.29
N LEU A 52 8.26 8.91 9.79
CA LEU A 52 7.12 9.57 9.15
C LEU A 52 7.33 11.07 9.03
N LEU A 53 7.83 11.73 10.09
CA LEU A 53 8.07 13.16 10.09
C LEU A 53 9.12 13.53 9.05
N THR A 54 10.24 12.81 9.02
CA THR A 54 11.31 13.00 8.04
C THR A 54 10.79 12.83 6.61
N TYR A 55 10.05 11.75 6.35
CA TYR A 55 9.48 11.49 5.03
C TYR A 55 8.47 12.57 4.62
N ASN A 56 7.51 12.90 5.49
CA ASN A 56 6.45 13.88 5.20
C ASN A 56 7.01 15.30 5.01
N GLN A 57 8.08 15.67 5.73
CA GLN A 57 8.82 16.91 5.48
C GLN A 57 9.47 16.90 4.09
N SER A 58 10.10 15.78 3.70
CA SER A 58 10.79 15.67 2.41
C SER A 58 9.86 15.77 1.19
N ILE A 59 8.59 15.38 1.33
CA ILE A 59 7.55 15.51 0.29
C ILE A 59 6.73 16.80 0.41
N GLY A 60 7.12 17.73 1.30
CA GLY A 60 6.47 19.02 1.46
C GLY A 60 5.06 18.95 2.04
N ASN A 61 4.76 17.95 2.88
CA ASN A 61 3.50 17.92 3.62
C ASN A 61 3.45 19.06 4.64
N ASP A 62 2.27 19.37 5.16
CA ASP A 62 2.06 20.56 5.98
C ASP A 62 2.13 20.31 7.50
N ALA A 63 2.09 21.40 8.26
CA ALA A 63 2.20 21.38 9.71
C ALA A 63 1.07 20.60 10.40
N VAL A 64 -0.11 20.48 9.78
CA VAL A 64 -1.23 19.72 10.36
C VAL A 64 -0.89 18.23 10.34
N ALA A 65 -0.31 17.73 9.23
CA ALA A 65 0.17 16.35 9.16
C ALA A 65 1.30 16.09 10.16
N PHE A 66 2.22 17.05 10.34
CA PHE A 66 3.31 16.91 11.32
C PHE A 66 2.81 16.80 12.76
N GLN A 67 1.77 17.58 13.13
CA GLN A 67 1.11 17.46 14.43
C GLN A 67 0.50 16.06 14.61
N LYS A 68 -0.19 15.54 13.59
CA LYS A 68 -0.73 14.17 13.61
C LYS A 68 0.34 13.10 13.76
N ILE A 69 1.49 13.27 13.12
CA ILE A 69 2.63 12.35 13.30
C ILE A 69 3.18 12.38 14.73
N GLN A 70 3.22 13.56 15.36
CA GLN A 70 3.68 13.69 16.75
C GLN A 70 2.71 13.02 17.74
N GLU A 71 1.41 13.07 17.48
CA GLU A 71 0.40 12.38 18.31
C GLU A 71 0.68 10.88 18.45
N LEU A 72 1.27 10.22 17.44
CA LEU A 72 1.61 8.79 17.47
C LEU A 72 2.55 8.37 18.60
N GLN A 73 3.29 9.31 19.19
CA GLN A 73 4.18 9.04 20.32
C GLN A 73 3.41 8.73 21.60
N ASN A 74 2.13 9.10 21.68
CA ASN A 74 1.29 8.80 22.83
C ASN A 74 0.80 7.34 22.79
N ASP A 75 0.78 6.68 23.94
CA ASP A 75 0.40 5.27 24.06
C ASP A 75 -1.05 4.97 23.65
N ASN A 76 -1.94 5.94 23.80
CA ASN A 76 -3.37 5.83 23.49
C ASN A 76 -3.74 6.36 22.09
N THR A 77 -2.74 6.66 21.25
CA THR A 77 -3.00 7.09 19.87
C THR A 77 -2.96 5.91 18.92
N TYR A 78 -4.03 5.76 18.15
CA TYR A 78 -4.19 4.73 17.13
C TYR A 78 -4.11 5.32 15.72
N CYS A 79 -4.05 4.45 14.72
CA CYS A 79 -4.05 4.81 13.31
C CYS A 79 -5.28 4.28 12.59
N VAL A 80 -5.81 5.07 11.67
CA VAL A 80 -6.71 4.58 10.61
C VAL A 80 -5.93 4.61 9.32
N PHE A 81 -5.94 3.49 8.60
CA PHE A 81 -5.20 3.35 7.36
C PHE A 81 -6.11 3.28 6.14
N THR A 82 -5.60 3.75 5.03
CA THR A 82 -6.01 3.32 3.69
C THR A 82 -4.74 3.13 2.87
N GLY A 83 -4.84 2.49 1.71
CA GLY A 83 -3.73 2.42 0.77
C GLY A 83 -4.19 2.41 -0.68
N GLN A 84 -3.26 2.78 -1.56
CA GLN A 84 -3.37 2.62 -3.00
C GLN A 84 -2.00 2.71 -3.66
N GLN A 85 -1.82 2.11 -4.83
CA GLN A 85 -0.69 2.44 -5.70
C GLN A 85 -0.74 3.93 -6.09
N LEU A 86 0.44 4.53 -6.29
CA LEU A 86 0.56 5.89 -6.80
C LEU A 86 0.27 5.93 -8.29
N GLY A 87 -0.99 6.12 -8.67
CA GLY A 87 -1.37 6.28 -10.07
C GLY A 87 -1.01 7.65 -10.64
N PHE A 88 -0.83 7.71 -11.97
CA PHE A 88 -0.53 8.95 -12.68
C PHE A 88 -1.59 10.04 -12.39
N MET A 89 -1.15 11.19 -11.88
CA MET A 89 -2.01 12.33 -11.51
C MET A 89 -3.11 11.95 -10.50
N SER A 90 -2.73 11.31 -9.39
CA SER A 90 -3.60 10.68 -8.37
C SER A 90 -4.35 9.41 -8.81
N GLY A 91 -4.25 9.05 -10.10
CA GLY A 91 -4.87 7.86 -10.65
C GLY A 91 -6.41 7.95 -10.63
N PRO A 92 -7.10 6.82 -10.42
CA PRO A 92 -8.55 6.81 -10.38
C PRO A 92 -9.13 7.62 -9.21
N ALA A 93 -10.32 8.21 -9.41
CA ALA A 93 -10.99 9.04 -8.39
C ALA A 93 -11.21 8.33 -7.04
N TYR A 94 -11.29 6.99 -7.02
CA TYR A 94 -11.43 6.24 -5.77
C TYR A 94 -10.19 6.39 -4.85
N THR A 95 -9.01 6.74 -5.36
CA THR A 95 -7.82 7.04 -4.54
C THR A 95 -8.12 8.21 -3.59
N ILE A 96 -8.74 9.27 -4.12
CA ILE A 96 -9.12 10.44 -3.33
C ILE A 96 -10.26 10.09 -2.37
N LEU A 97 -11.27 9.34 -2.83
CA LEU A 97 -12.38 8.92 -1.96
C LEU A 97 -11.91 8.06 -0.77
N LYS A 98 -10.91 7.19 -0.99
CA LYS A 98 -10.25 6.44 0.07
C LYS A 98 -9.56 7.34 1.09
N GLY A 99 -8.81 8.34 0.63
CA GLY A 99 -8.17 9.32 1.50
C GLY A 99 -9.20 10.11 2.33
N ILE A 100 -10.29 10.56 1.72
CA ILE A 100 -11.40 11.23 2.40
C ILE A 100 -12.05 10.30 3.44
N ALA A 101 -12.35 9.06 3.08
CA ALA A 101 -12.95 8.09 3.99
C ALA A 101 -12.02 7.78 5.18
N CYS A 102 -10.72 7.66 4.95
CA CYS A 102 -9.70 7.50 6.00
C CYS A 102 -9.72 8.69 6.96
N LEU A 103 -9.73 9.92 6.44
CA LEU A 103 -9.81 11.14 7.23
C LEU A 103 -11.08 11.23 8.08
N LEU A 104 -12.23 10.89 7.50
CA LEU A 104 -13.52 10.92 8.20
C LEU A 104 -13.55 9.91 9.35
N LEU A 105 -13.11 8.67 9.09
CA LEU A 105 -13.07 7.61 10.09
C LEU A 105 -12.04 7.91 11.19
N ALA A 106 -10.88 8.43 10.83
CA ALA A 106 -9.85 8.84 11.79
C ALA A 106 -10.36 9.95 12.72
N ARG A 107 -11.14 10.91 12.19
CA ARG A 107 -11.76 11.95 13.00
C ARG A 107 -12.75 11.38 14.01
N GLU A 108 -13.61 10.46 13.60
CA GLU A 108 -14.59 9.80 14.47
C GLU A 108 -13.90 9.01 15.59
N ALA A 109 -12.81 8.32 15.26
CA ALA A 109 -12.07 7.48 16.19
C ALA A 109 -10.94 8.21 16.96
N ASN A 110 -10.78 9.52 16.79
CA ASN A 110 -9.66 10.30 17.33
C ASN A 110 -8.28 9.64 17.06
N ALA A 111 -8.09 9.20 15.83
CA ALA A 111 -6.91 8.47 15.36
C ALA A 111 -6.12 9.27 14.32
N VAL A 112 -4.91 8.82 14.01
CA VAL A 112 -4.06 9.41 12.98
C VAL A 112 -4.41 8.82 11.61
N PRO A 113 -4.85 9.63 10.63
CA PRO A 113 -5.16 9.15 9.28
C PRO A 113 -3.87 8.94 8.49
N ILE A 114 -3.63 7.71 8.04
CA ILE A 114 -2.43 7.35 7.28
C ILE A 114 -2.81 6.78 5.91
N PHE A 115 -2.18 7.29 4.86
CA PHE A 115 -2.28 6.78 3.50
C PHE A 115 -1.00 6.02 3.14
N TRP A 116 -1.12 4.70 2.98
CA TRP A 116 -0.06 3.81 2.55
C TRP A 116 0.12 3.88 1.03
N LEU A 117 1.28 4.38 0.59
CA LEU A 117 1.66 4.46 -0.80
C LEU A 117 2.25 3.11 -1.22
N ALA A 118 1.56 2.35 -2.07
CA ALA A 118 2.03 1.03 -2.50
C ALA A 118 3.14 1.12 -3.56
N THR A 119 4.27 1.75 -3.21
CA THR A 119 5.44 1.96 -4.10
C THR A 119 6.36 0.75 -4.20
N GLU A 120 6.12 -0.26 -3.37
CA GLU A 120 6.83 -1.54 -3.41
C GLU A 120 6.30 -2.50 -4.50
N ASP A 121 5.17 -2.18 -5.14
CA ASP A 121 4.62 -2.96 -6.23
C ASP A 121 5.46 -2.77 -7.53
N HIS A 122 5.16 -3.58 -8.54
CA HIS A 122 5.82 -3.61 -9.84
C HIS A 122 4.81 -3.55 -11.01
N ASP A 123 3.50 -3.51 -10.74
CA ASP A 123 2.48 -3.36 -11.78
C ASP A 123 2.40 -1.91 -12.31
N VAL A 124 3.39 -1.57 -13.11
CA VAL A 124 3.46 -0.28 -13.83
C VAL A 124 2.28 -0.11 -14.80
N GLY A 125 1.67 -1.22 -15.24
CA GLY A 125 0.52 -1.20 -16.12
C GLY A 125 -0.70 -0.51 -15.51
N GLU A 126 -0.86 -0.57 -14.19
CA GLU A 126 -1.98 0.04 -13.47
C GLU A 126 -1.78 1.53 -13.18
N ILE A 127 -0.53 2.00 -13.08
CA ILE A 127 -0.21 3.35 -12.59
C ILE A 127 0.23 4.33 -13.69
N ASP A 128 0.68 3.86 -14.85
CA ASP A 128 1.33 4.70 -15.86
C ASP A 128 0.36 5.50 -16.76
N HIS A 129 -0.91 5.57 -16.38
CA HIS A 129 -1.93 6.26 -17.15
C HIS A 129 -3.10 6.76 -16.32
N THR A 130 -3.83 7.71 -16.89
CA THR A 130 -5.10 8.21 -16.36
C THR A 130 -6.05 8.55 -17.51
N TYR A 131 -7.31 8.79 -17.19
CA TYR A 131 -8.35 9.13 -18.17
C TYR A 131 -9.05 10.41 -17.75
N LEU A 132 -9.24 11.32 -18.70
CA LEU A 132 -10.16 12.45 -18.57
C LEU A 132 -11.40 12.20 -19.40
N LEU A 133 -12.54 12.66 -18.91
CA LEU A 133 -13.79 12.67 -19.64
C LEU A 133 -13.95 14.04 -20.30
N ASP A 134 -14.15 14.07 -21.61
CA ASP A 134 -14.49 15.32 -22.31
C ASP A 134 -15.97 15.68 -22.14
N THR A 135 -16.36 16.87 -22.62
CA THR A 135 -17.74 17.38 -22.53
C THR A 135 -18.76 16.55 -23.32
N LEU A 136 -18.30 15.68 -24.23
CA LEU A 136 -19.12 14.77 -25.02
C LEU A 136 -19.16 13.36 -24.41
N GLY A 137 -18.47 13.13 -23.29
CA GLY A 137 -18.40 11.84 -22.61
C GLY A 137 -17.37 10.86 -23.20
N ASN A 138 -16.45 11.32 -24.05
CA ASN A 138 -15.36 10.48 -24.52
C ASN A 138 -14.24 10.42 -23.48
N LEU A 139 -13.60 9.24 -23.38
CA LEU A 139 -12.44 9.05 -22.52
C LEU A 139 -11.16 9.34 -23.29
N SER A 140 -10.45 10.38 -22.89
CA SER A 140 -9.08 10.67 -23.36
C SER A 140 -8.07 10.06 -22.39
N LYS A 141 -7.27 9.13 -22.90
CA LYS A 141 -6.21 8.47 -22.12
C LYS A 141 -4.91 9.27 -22.21
N PHE A 142 -4.35 9.61 -21.05
CA PHE A 142 -2.98 10.13 -20.94
C PHE A 142 -2.08 9.02 -20.42
N HIS A 143 -1.00 8.71 -21.14
CA HIS A 143 -0.19 7.52 -20.87
C HIS A 143 1.30 7.85 -20.90
N LEU A 144 1.96 7.65 -19.77
CA LEU A 144 3.39 7.94 -19.62
C LEU A 144 4.28 6.93 -20.34
N SER A 145 3.81 5.70 -20.58
CA SER A 145 4.61 4.61 -21.16
C SER A 145 5.88 4.31 -20.35
N LEU A 146 5.73 4.20 -19.02
CA LEU A 146 6.83 3.89 -18.10
C LEU A 146 7.38 2.46 -18.34
N PRO A 147 8.66 2.18 -17.99
CA PRO A 147 9.24 0.85 -18.12
C PRO A 147 8.44 -0.22 -17.36
N LYS A 148 8.13 -1.34 -18.02
CA LYS A 148 7.39 -2.50 -17.46
C LYS A 148 8.29 -3.72 -17.38
N ASP A 149 9.45 -3.56 -16.78
CA ASP A 149 10.50 -4.58 -16.72
C ASP A 149 10.55 -5.31 -15.36
N GLY A 150 9.57 -5.08 -14.48
CA GLY A 150 9.47 -5.74 -13.18
C GLY A 150 10.29 -5.09 -12.07
N ARG A 151 10.83 -3.88 -12.30
CA ARG A 151 11.40 -3.07 -11.22
C ARG A 151 10.34 -2.57 -10.26
N PHE A 152 10.76 -2.24 -9.05
CA PHE A 152 9.92 -1.53 -8.09
C PHE A 152 9.44 -0.18 -8.62
N VAL A 153 8.21 0.20 -8.26
CA VAL A 153 7.66 1.53 -8.60
C VAL A 153 8.49 2.67 -8.00
N GLU A 154 9.06 2.49 -6.81
CA GLU A 154 10.00 3.45 -6.18
C GLU A 154 11.28 3.73 -7.01
N GLU A 155 11.58 2.89 -8.01
CA GLU A 155 12.76 2.99 -8.88
C GLU A 155 12.45 3.57 -10.27
N LEU A 156 11.24 4.12 -10.46
CA LEU A 156 10.81 4.74 -11.71
C LEU A 156 11.20 6.22 -11.77
N PHE A 157 11.75 6.61 -12.92
CA PHE A 157 12.17 7.98 -13.19
C PHE A 157 11.45 8.58 -14.41
N LEU A 158 11.09 9.85 -14.29
CA LEU A 158 10.48 10.69 -15.30
C LEU A 158 11.56 11.23 -16.25
N THR A 159 11.28 11.16 -17.54
CA THR A 159 12.12 11.71 -18.59
C THR A 159 11.40 12.90 -19.23
N THR A 160 12.09 13.67 -20.08
CA THR A 160 11.48 14.76 -20.86
C THR A 160 10.24 14.32 -21.63
N LYS A 161 10.18 13.06 -22.09
CA LYS A 161 9.00 12.50 -22.77
C LYS A 161 7.80 12.37 -21.81
N HIS A 162 8.05 11.94 -20.58
CA HIS A 162 7.01 11.82 -19.55
C HIS A 162 6.49 13.21 -19.14
N PHE A 163 7.39 14.19 -19.00
CA PHE A 163 7.02 15.58 -18.70
C PHE A 163 6.14 16.22 -19.77
N LYS A 164 6.32 15.86 -21.05
CA LYS A 164 5.41 16.32 -22.10
C LYS A 164 3.97 15.88 -21.86
N VAL A 165 3.76 14.59 -21.55
CA VAL A 165 2.43 14.02 -21.26
C VAL A 165 1.83 14.60 -19.98
N ILE A 166 2.67 14.83 -18.97
CA ILE A 166 2.30 15.52 -17.73
C ILE A 166 1.76 16.93 -18.05
N ASN A 167 2.47 17.71 -18.85
CA ASN A 167 2.04 19.07 -19.19
C ASN A 167 0.76 19.07 -20.04
N GLU A 168 0.63 18.15 -21.00
CA GLU A 168 -0.60 17.98 -21.78
C GLU A 168 -1.81 17.66 -20.87
N PHE A 169 -1.62 16.83 -19.84
CA PHE A 169 -2.67 16.56 -18.85
C PHE A 169 -3.00 17.82 -18.05
N LEU A 170 -2.01 18.55 -17.56
CA LEU A 170 -2.20 19.75 -16.75
C LEU A 170 -2.90 20.86 -17.52
N GLU A 171 -2.59 21.04 -18.80
CA GLU A 171 -3.32 21.94 -19.70
C GLU A 171 -4.77 21.50 -19.85
N ALA A 172 -5.03 20.20 -20.04
CA ALA A 172 -6.38 19.67 -20.20
C ALA A 172 -7.26 19.80 -18.95
N VAL A 173 -6.67 19.82 -17.75
CA VAL A 173 -7.38 20.08 -16.48
C VAL A 173 -7.31 21.54 -16.03
N GLU A 174 -6.78 22.45 -16.87
CA GLU A 174 -6.64 23.88 -16.60
C GLU A 174 -5.81 24.21 -15.33
N LEU A 175 -4.78 23.39 -15.04
CA LEU A 175 -3.87 23.56 -13.91
C LEU A 175 -2.38 23.56 -14.33
N PRO A 176 -1.95 24.43 -15.27
CA PRO A 176 -0.60 24.39 -15.83
C PRO A 176 0.52 24.65 -14.81
N ASP A 177 0.25 25.39 -13.75
CA ASP A 177 1.24 25.72 -12.72
C ASP A 177 1.31 24.69 -11.58
N LEU A 178 0.50 23.62 -11.60
CA LEU A 178 0.36 22.67 -10.49
C LEU A 178 1.66 21.99 -10.08
N ILE A 179 2.65 21.86 -10.97
CA ILE A 179 3.93 21.19 -10.68
C ILE A 179 5.14 22.10 -10.92
N LYS A 180 4.93 23.40 -11.10
CA LYS A 180 5.99 24.32 -11.53
C LYS A 180 7.16 24.39 -10.57
N ASP A 181 6.88 24.33 -9.27
CA ASP A 181 7.85 24.29 -8.18
C ASP A 181 8.49 22.91 -7.98
N LEU A 182 8.02 21.89 -8.70
CA LEU A 182 8.61 20.55 -8.76
C LEU A 182 9.54 20.38 -9.98
N SER A 183 9.92 21.49 -10.64
CA SER A 183 10.81 21.47 -11.80
C SER A 183 12.15 20.82 -11.44
N GLY A 184 12.42 19.62 -11.97
CA GLY A 184 13.64 18.87 -11.73
C GLY A 184 13.46 17.62 -10.85
N GLU A 185 12.30 17.42 -10.21
CA GLU A 185 11.99 16.15 -9.55
C GLU A 185 11.74 15.08 -10.62
N THR A 186 12.62 14.08 -10.66
CA THR A 186 12.57 13.01 -11.66
C THR A 186 12.06 11.71 -11.09
N SER A 187 11.95 11.52 -9.77
CA SER A 187 11.31 10.35 -9.21
C SER A 187 9.80 10.38 -9.52
N TYR A 188 9.30 9.29 -10.11
CA TYR A 188 7.88 9.13 -10.37
C TYR A 188 7.06 9.20 -9.07
N THR A 189 7.48 8.47 -8.04
CA THR A 189 6.75 8.39 -6.76
C THR A 189 6.72 9.74 -6.07
N LYS A 190 7.85 10.46 -6.02
CA LYS A 190 7.91 11.81 -5.46
C LYS A 190 7.01 12.79 -6.22
N MET A 191 7.05 12.79 -7.55
CA MET A 191 6.17 13.64 -8.35
C MET A 191 4.68 13.36 -8.05
N MET A 192 4.27 12.09 -8.00
CA MET A 192 2.87 11.73 -7.74
C MET A 192 2.45 12.02 -6.30
N VAL A 193 3.30 11.77 -5.30
CA VAL A 193 2.96 12.06 -3.90
C VAL A 193 2.88 13.55 -3.63
N HIS A 194 3.70 14.40 -4.27
CA HIS A 194 3.55 15.86 -4.13
C HIS A 194 2.19 16.36 -4.60
N ILE A 195 1.63 15.76 -5.66
CA ILE A 195 0.27 16.06 -6.12
C ILE A 195 -0.76 15.64 -5.05
N MET A 196 -0.61 14.44 -4.49
CA MET A 196 -1.47 13.95 -3.40
C MET A 196 -1.40 14.86 -2.17
N VAL A 197 -0.21 15.29 -1.77
CA VAL A 197 0.00 16.23 -0.65
C VAL A 197 -0.76 17.53 -0.88
N ARG A 198 -0.70 18.10 -2.09
CA ARG A 198 -1.45 19.34 -2.42
C ARG A 198 -2.96 19.12 -2.33
N LEU A 199 -3.46 18.00 -2.84
CA LEU A 199 -4.89 17.67 -2.81
C LEU A 199 -5.42 17.50 -1.38
N PHE A 200 -4.57 17.05 -0.45
CA PHE A 200 -4.92 16.81 0.95
C PHE A 200 -4.35 17.85 1.92
N SER A 201 -3.86 18.99 1.43
CA SER A 201 -3.27 20.00 2.31
C SER A 201 -4.31 20.57 3.28
N GLY A 202 -3.89 20.78 4.52
CA GLY A 202 -4.70 21.26 5.65
C GLY A 202 -5.55 20.17 6.30
N THR A 203 -5.55 18.93 5.79
CA THR A 203 -6.41 17.86 6.31
C THR A 203 -5.78 17.05 7.44
N GLY A 204 -4.44 17.05 7.54
CA GLY A 204 -3.70 16.21 8.47
C GLY A 204 -3.45 14.77 7.99
N LEU A 205 -3.75 14.44 6.72
CA LEU A 205 -3.43 13.14 6.14
C LEU A 205 -1.91 12.91 6.11
N VAL A 206 -1.47 11.81 6.73
CA VAL A 206 -0.07 11.40 6.77
C VAL A 206 0.20 10.41 5.65
N PHE A 207 1.28 10.59 4.89
CA PHE A 207 1.70 9.63 3.87
C PHE A 207 2.81 8.73 4.39
N VAL A 208 2.80 7.45 3.99
CA VAL A 208 3.87 6.51 4.31
C VAL A 208 4.25 5.69 3.08
N GLU A 209 5.55 5.60 2.80
CA GLU A 209 6.09 4.64 1.84
C GLU A 209 6.70 3.43 2.56
N PRO A 210 6.54 2.19 2.06
CA PRO A 210 7.11 1.00 2.69
C PRO A 210 8.62 1.07 2.91
N TYR A 211 9.37 1.71 2.00
CA TYR A 211 10.83 1.71 2.05
C TYR A 211 11.39 2.32 3.34
N ILE A 212 10.72 3.33 3.92
CA ILE A 212 11.19 3.95 5.18
C ILE A 212 11.04 3.02 6.37
N LEU A 213 10.24 1.96 6.25
CA LEU A 213 9.90 1.02 7.34
C LEU A 213 10.74 -0.26 7.32
N ARG A 214 11.48 -0.54 6.24
CA ARG A 214 12.13 -1.84 6.01
C ARG A 214 13.10 -2.24 7.13
N ASN A 215 13.83 -1.29 7.71
CA ASN A 215 14.70 -1.54 8.86
C ASN A 215 13.93 -2.00 10.12
N LEU A 216 12.72 -1.45 10.35
CA LEU A 216 11.87 -1.88 11.46
C LEU A 216 11.16 -3.20 11.16
N ALA A 217 11.05 -3.55 9.87
CA ALA A 217 10.40 -4.76 9.39
C ALA A 217 11.28 -6.01 9.39
N SER A 218 12.58 -5.91 9.72
CA SER A 218 13.51 -7.06 9.66
C SER A 218 13.02 -8.28 10.41
N SER A 219 12.49 -8.11 11.64
CA SER A 219 11.97 -9.23 12.43
C SER A 219 10.74 -9.90 11.77
N PHE A 220 9.90 -9.11 11.11
CA PHE A 220 8.77 -9.62 10.32
C PHE A 220 9.27 -10.43 9.11
N PHE A 221 10.27 -9.93 8.39
CA PHE A 221 10.86 -10.64 7.24
C PHE A 221 11.54 -11.95 7.67
N GLN A 222 12.30 -11.94 8.77
CA GLN A 222 12.91 -13.14 9.34
C GLN A 222 11.86 -14.21 9.66
N LYS A 223 10.70 -13.79 10.18
CA LYS A 223 9.60 -14.69 10.52
C LYS A 223 8.95 -15.30 9.26
N GLU A 224 8.65 -14.49 8.25
CA GLU A 224 8.11 -14.96 6.96
C GLU A 224 9.02 -16.01 6.28
N ILE A 225 10.34 -15.83 6.37
CA ILE A 225 11.31 -16.82 5.84
C ILE A 225 11.38 -18.04 6.76
N SER A 226 11.43 -17.83 8.07
CA SER A 226 11.69 -18.91 9.03
C SER A 226 10.52 -19.86 9.24
N GLU A 227 9.30 -19.32 9.18
CA GLU A 227 8.02 -20.00 9.38
C GLU A 227 7.25 -20.15 8.05
N CYS A 228 7.96 -20.08 6.92
CA CYS A 228 7.37 -20.08 5.57
C CYS A 228 6.35 -21.20 5.37
N ASP A 229 6.71 -22.43 5.75
CA ASP A 229 5.87 -23.61 5.53
C ASP A 229 4.60 -23.57 6.40
N GLU A 230 4.68 -23.07 7.64
CA GLU A 230 3.52 -22.91 8.52
C GLU A 230 2.58 -21.80 8.05
N ILE A 231 3.14 -20.65 7.65
CA ILE A 231 2.38 -19.51 7.13
C ILE A 231 1.64 -19.91 5.84
N MET A 232 2.34 -20.58 4.91
CA MET A 232 1.73 -21.11 3.69
C MET A 232 0.57 -22.05 4.01
N LYS A 233 0.77 -22.99 4.95
CA LYS A 233 -0.27 -23.95 5.34
C LYS A 233 -1.49 -23.26 5.94
N VAL A 234 -1.32 -22.22 6.76
CA VAL A 234 -2.44 -21.44 7.31
C VAL A 234 -3.19 -20.73 6.18
N LEU A 235 -2.49 -20.01 5.30
CA LEU A 235 -3.11 -19.29 4.17
C LEU A 235 -3.86 -20.22 3.21
N GLN A 236 -3.28 -21.39 2.91
CA GLN A 236 -3.92 -22.41 2.06
C GLN A 236 -5.20 -22.95 2.71
N ASN A 237 -5.14 -23.29 4.00
CA ASN A 237 -6.30 -23.80 4.73
C ASN A 237 -7.42 -22.75 4.85
N THR A 238 -7.08 -21.49 5.16
CA THR A 238 -8.06 -20.40 5.23
C THR A 238 -8.66 -20.13 3.86
N THR A 239 -7.84 -20.08 2.80
CA THR A 239 -8.31 -19.92 1.42
C THR A 239 -9.24 -21.05 1.00
N GLN A 240 -8.92 -22.31 1.33
CA GLN A 240 -9.79 -23.44 1.04
C GLN A 240 -11.16 -23.28 1.73
N LYS A 241 -11.18 -23.01 3.04
CA LYS A 241 -12.43 -22.78 3.79
C LYS A 241 -13.23 -21.61 3.23
N PHE A 242 -12.57 -20.53 2.83
CA PHE A 242 -13.21 -19.36 2.25
C PHE A 242 -13.89 -19.68 0.92
N VAL A 243 -13.22 -20.45 0.06
CA VAL A 243 -13.78 -20.92 -1.22
C VAL A 243 -14.95 -21.89 -0.99
N GLU A 244 -14.84 -22.82 -0.05
CA GLU A 244 -15.91 -23.75 0.33
C GLU A 244 -17.16 -23.00 0.87
N ALA A 245 -16.97 -21.86 1.53
CA ALA A 245 -18.04 -20.98 1.99
C ALA A 245 -18.65 -20.09 0.88
N GLY A 246 -18.18 -20.21 -0.37
CA GLY A 246 -18.67 -19.45 -1.53
C GLY A 246 -17.89 -18.16 -1.83
N GLY A 247 -16.76 -17.94 -1.15
CA GLY A 247 -15.80 -16.89 -1.43
C GLY A 247 -15.04 -17.12 -2.75
N LYS A 248 -14.31 -16.11 -3.21
CA LYS A 248 -13.41 -16.21 -4.37
C LYS A 248 -11.99 -15.88 -3.95
N GLY A 249 -11.09 -16.84 -4.00
CA GLY A 249 -9.68 -16.62 -3.73
C GLY A 249 -9.09 -15.52 -4.62
N ALA A 250 -8.43 -14.56 -4.00
CA ALA A 250 -7.79 -13.39 -4.60
C ALA A 250 -6.27 -13.35 -4.34
N LEU A 251 -5.78 -14.07 -3.32
CA LEU A 251 -4.36 -14.25 -3.04
C LEU A 251 -3.79 -15.48 -3.74
N ASP A 252 -2.55 -15.35 -4.21
CA ASP A 252 -1.72 -16.49 -4.57
C ASP A 252 -1.09 -17.08 -3.30
N VAL A 253 -1.42 -18.34 -3.01
CA VAL A 253 -1.01 -19.10 -1.82
C VAL A 253 -0.11 -20.29 -2.16
N SER A 254 0.44 -20.33 -3.39
CA SER A 254 1.10 -21.53 -3.92
C SER A 254 2.63 -21.51 -3.91
N GLU A 255 3.27 -20.35 -3.65
CA GLU A 255 4.65 -20.14 -4.11
C GLU A 255 5.64 -19.59 -3.04
N GLY A 256 5.70 -20.20 -1.85
CA GLY A 256 6.72 -19.86 -0.85
C GLY A 256 6.33 -18.71 0.08
N THR A 257 7.31 -17.88 0.43
CA THR A 257 7.12 -16.77 1.38
C THR A 257 6.16 -15.73 0.81
N ASN A 258 5.64 -14.81 1.62
CA ASN A 258 4.88 -13.65 1.12
C ASN A 258 5.76 -12.44 0.78
N LEU A 259 7.06 -12.67 0.57
CA LEU A 259 8.07 -11.65 0.34
C LEU A 259 8.58 -11.64 -1.10
N PHE A 260 9.11 -10.48 -1.48
CA PHE A 260 9.92 -10.30 -2.67
C PHE A 260 11.26 -9.70 -2.26
N LEU A 261 12.31 -10.07 -2.99
CA LEU A 261 13.66 -9.54 -2.85
C LEU A 261 14.03 -8.71 -4.07
N LYS A 262 14.64 -7.54 -3.82
CA LYS A 262 15.26 -6.69 -4.83
C LYS A 262 16.58 -7.32 -5.26
N MET A 263 16.64 -7.77 -6.51
CA MET A 263 17.82 -8.35 -7.14
C MET A 263 18.61 -7.29 -7.91
N GLU A 264 19.77 -7.67 -8.45
CA GLU A 264 20.56 -6.80 -9.34
C GLU A 264 19.69 -6.22 -10.47
N GLY A 265 19.99 -4.99 -10.90
CA GLY A 265 19.16 -4.29 -11.88
C GLY A 265 17.83 -3.74 -11.31
N LYS A 266 17.61 -3.84 -10.00
CA LYS A 266 16.44 -3.33 -9.26
C LYS A 266 15.15 -4.11 -9.52
N PHE A 267 15.27 -5.34 -10.00
CA PHE A 267 14.12 -6.21 -10.25
C PHE A 267 13.53 -6.73 -8.95
N ARG A 268 12.19 -6.74 -8.88
CA ARG A 268 11.44 -7.31 -7.77
C ARG A 268 11.15 -8.78 -8.06
N CYS A 269 11.82 -9.68 -7.35
CA CYS A 269 11.69 -11.12 -7.56
C CYS A 269 11.05 -11.79 -6.36
N LYS A 270 10.07 -12.67 -6.61
CA LYS A 270 9.38 -13.44 -5.57
C LYS A 270 10.37 -14.40 -4.92
N ILE A 271 10.26 -14.60 -3.60
CA ILE A 271 11.05 -15.59 -2.86
C ILE A 271 10.22 -16.86 -2.73
N HIS A 272 10.51 -17.83 -3.58
CA HIS A 272 9.80 -19.10 -3.65
C HIS A 272 10.48 -20.16 -2.78
N ARG A 273 9.69 -21.06 -2.22
CA ARG A 273 10.20 -22.25 -1.51
C ARG A 273 10.72 -23.28 -2.53
N ASP A 274 11.90 -23.86 -2.31
CA ASP A 274 12.49 -24.93 -3.14
C ASP A 274 13.14 -26.00 -2.26
N GLY A 275 12.39 -27.05 -1.93
CA GLY A 275 12.81 -28.08 -0.96
C GLY A 275 13.11 -27.46 0.40
N ASP A 276 14.33 -27.70 0.91
CA ASP A 276 14.79 -27.13 2.19
C ASP A 276 15.26 -25.66 2.06
N GLY A 277 15.43 -25.15 0.83
CA GLY A 277 15.89 -23.79 0.55
C GLY A 277 14.84 -22.93 -0.14
N PHE A 278 15.33 -21.95 -0.90
CA PHE A 278 14.54 -20.95 -1.61
C PHE A 278 15.16 -20.67 -2.98
N HIS A 279 14.35 -20.17 -3.91
CA HIS A 279 14.84 -19.57 -5.14
C HIS A 279 14.25 -18.18 -5.36
N VAL A 280 15.07 -17.29 -5.89
CA VAL A 280 14.72 -15.90 -6.21
C VAL A 280 15.19 -15.61 -7.64
N GLY A 281 14.25 -15.51 -8.58
CA GLY A 281 14.59 -15.42 -10.00
C GLY A 281 15.33 -16.67 -10.47
N ARG A 282 16.63 -16.55 -10.77
CA ARG A 282 17.48 -17.68 -11.21
C ARG A 282 18.45 -18.17 -10.15
N GLU A 283 18.48 -17.52 -9.00
CA GLU A 283 19.42 -17.79 -7.91
C GLU A 283 18.77 -18.64 -6.83
N LYS A 284 19.58 -19.50 -6.19
CA LYS A 284 19.17 -20.35 -5.08
C LYS A 284 19.77 -19.83 -3.79
N PHE A 285 19.00 -19.90 -2.72
CA PHE A 285 19.38 -19.46 -1.39
C PHE A 285 18.99 -20.53 -0.37
N SER A 286 19.87 -20.77 0.59
CA SER A 286 19.52 -21.39 1.87
C SER A 286 18.69 -20.43 2.73
N LYS A 287 18.05 -20.96 3.77
CA LYS A 287 17.36 -20.15 4.77
C LYS A 287 18.33 -19.17 5.43
N GLU A 288 19.51 -19.65 5.80
CA GLU A 288 20.53 -18.88 6.50
C GLU A 288 21.05 -17.71 5.66
N GLU A 289 21.27 -17.93 4.36
CA GLU A 289 21.67 -16.85 3.44
C GLU A 289 20.61 -15.74 3.35
N LEU A 290 19.33 -16.09 3.24
CA LEU A 290 18.27 -15.07 3.22
C LEU A 290 18.17 -14.32 4.55
N LEU A 291 18.32 -15.00 5.69
CA LEU A 291 18.29 -14.37 7.01
C LEU A 291 19.46 -13.38 7.19
N ILE A 292 20.65 -13.72 6.68
CA ILE A 292 21.80 -12.79 6.64
C ILE A 292 21.45 -11.54 5.83
N ILE A 293 20.83 -11.70 4.64
CA ILE A 293 20.43 -10.55 3.81
C ILE A 293 19.36 -9.70 4.52
N VAL A 294 18.42 -10.30 5.26
CA VAL A 294 17.44 -9.53 6.05
C VAL A 294 18.12 -8.68 7.13
N GLU A 295 19.20 -9.19 7.73
CA GLU A 295 19.94 -8.46 8.76
C GLU A 295 20.83 -7.36 8.17
N SER A 296 21.49 -7.62 7.03
CA SER A 296 22.45 -6.69 6.44
C SER A 296 21.81 -5.66 5.50
N GLU A 297 20.76 -6.05 4.77
CA GLU A 297 20.15 -5.31 3.66
C GLU A 297 18.61 -5.43 3.64
N PRO A 298 17.91 -5.12 4.76
CA PRO A 298 16.45 -5.22 4.83
C PRO A 298 15.73 -4.34 3.81
N GLU A 299 16.37 -3.27 3.32
CA GLU A 299 15.83 -2.37 2.30
C GLU A 299 15.54 -3.05 0.95
N ARG A 300 16.07 -4.26 0.75
CA ARG A 300 15.82 -5.09 -0.44
C ARG A 300 14.52 -5.87 -0.35
N PHE A 301 13.90 -5.99 0.81
CA PHE A 301 12.69 -6.79 0.99
C PHE A 301 11.41 -5.97 0.83
N SER A 302 10.37 -6.63 0.33
CA SER A 302 9.03 -6.07 0.21
C SER A 302 7.99 -7.17 0.36
N THR A 303 6.75 -6.77 0.58
CA THR A 303 5.63 -7.68 0.83
C THR A 303 4.73 -7.84 -0.39
N ASN A 304 4.02 -8.96 -0.48
CA ASN A 304 2.86 -9.10 -1.37
C ASN A 304 1.58 -8.56 -0.69
N ALA A 305 0.44 -8.68 -1.38
CA ALA A 305 -0.86 -8.27 -0.84
C ALA A 305 -1.28 -8.99 0.46
N ALA A 306 -0.79 -10.21 0.71
CA ALA A 306 -1.09 -10.99 1.91
C ALA A 306 -0.29 -10.53 3.14
N ALA A 307 1.02 -10.31 2.98
CA ALA A 307 1.89 -9.89 4.07
C ALA A 307 1.80 -8.39 4.39
N ARG A 308 1.47 -7.54 3.41
CA ARG A 308 1.43 -6.08 3.63
C ARG A 308 0.50 -5.65 4.78
N PRO A 309 -0.77 -6.13 4.90
CA PRO A 309 -1.62 -5.82 6.04
C PRO A 309 -1.03 -6.26 7.39
N LEU A 310 -0.34 -7.42 7.41
CA LEU A 310 0.27 -7.97 8.61
C LEU A 310 1.49 -7.15 9.04
N LEU A 311 2.33 -6.77 8.09
CA LEU A 311 3.47 -5.87 8.34
C LEU A 311 2.98 -4.52 8.90
N GLN A 312 1.97 -3.92 8.27
CA GLN A 312 1.36 -2.68 8.75
C GLN A 312 0.85 -2.83 10.19
N SER A 313 0.10 -3.89 10.49
CA SER A 313 -0.48 -4.11 11.82
C SER A 313 0.55 -4.50 12.89
N THR A 314 1.72 -5.00 12.46
CA THR A 314 2.88 -5.27 13.33
C THR A 314 3.56 -3.98 13.72
N LEU A 315 3.72 -3.04 12.79
CA LEU A 315 4.41 -1.79 13.02
C LEU A 315 3.52 -0.71 13.66
N PHE A 316 2.25 -0.67 13.32
CA PHE A 316 1.34 0.40 13.72
C PHE A 316 0.17 -0.10 14.58
N PRO A 317 -0.29 0.70 15.55
CA PRO A 317 -1.54 0.46 16.28
C PRO A 317 -2.75 0.75 15.36
N THR A 318 -2.99 -0.13 14.38
CA THR A 318 -4.03 0.02 13.35
C THR A 318 -5.41 -0.31 13.93
N LEU A 319 -6.24 0.70 14.14
CA LEU A 319 -7.61 0.56 14.64
C LEU A 319 -8.59 0.14 13.53
N ALA A 320 -8.44 0.73 12.35
CA ALA A 320 -9.28 0.41 11.20
C ALA A 320 -8.53 0.56 9.88
N TYR A 321 -9.01 -0.15 8.85
CA TYR A 321 -8.52 -0.03 7.48
C TYR A 321 -9.69 0.23 6.53
N VAL A 322 -9.57 1.30 5.74
CA VAL A 322 -10.53 1.63 4.67
C VAL A 322 -10.17 0.81 3.42
N ALA A 323 -10.82 -0.33 3.28
CA ALA A 323 -10.62 -1.25 2.15
C ALA A 323 -11.50 -0.90 0.94
N GLY A 324 -10.92 -1.00 -0.26
CA GLY A 324 -11.68 -1.12 -1.50
C GLY A 324 -12.25 -2.54 -1.69
N PRO A 325 -13.12 -2.77 -2.69
CA PRO A 325 -13.79 -4.06 -2.87
C PRO A 325 -12.85 -5.25 -3.10
N THR A 326 -11.77 -5.05 -3.87
CA THR A 326 -10.75 -6.09 -4.09
C THR A 326 -9.98 -6.38 -2.81
N GLU A 327 -9.65 -5.35 -2.04
CA GLU A 327 -8.92 -5.51 -0.79
C GLU A 327 -9.73 -6.25 0.24
N LEU A 328 -11.00 -5.88 0.39
CA LEU A 328 -11.90 -6.61 1.26
C LEU A 328 -11.99 -8.10 0.90
N THR A 329 -11.90 -8.45 -0.40
CA THR A 329 -11.91 -9.86 -0.81
C THR A 329 -10.70 -10.61 -0.28
N TYR A 330 -9.48 -10.07 -0.41
CA TYR A 330 -8.28 -10.75 0.07
C TYR A 330 -8.09 -10.64 1.59
N TYR A 331 -8.72 -9.67 2.27
CA TYR A 331 -8.69 -9.58 3.74
C TYR A 331 -9.49 -10.71 4.43
N HIS A 332 -10.41 -11.38 3.73
CA HIS A 332 -11.08 -12.58 4.24
C HIS A 332 -10.18 -13.83 4.20
N GLN A 333 -9.03 -13.78 3.52
CA GLN A 333 -8.13 -14.92 3.35
C GLN A 333 -6.95 -14.82 4.32
#